data_AF-A0A6M0RBY2-F1
#
_entry.id   AF-A0A6M0RBY2-F1
#
_cell.length_a   1.000
_cell.length_b   1.000
_cell.length_c   1.000
_cell.angle_alpha   90.00
_cell.angle_beta   90.00
_cell.angle_gamma   90.00
#
_symmetry.space_group_name_H-M   'P 1'
#
loop_
_entity.id
_entity.type
_entity.pdbx_description
1 polymer ?
#
loop_
_entity_poly.entity_id
_entity_poly.type
_entity_poly.pdbx_seq_one_letter_code
_entity_poly.pdbx_strand_id
1 'polypeptide(L)'
;MLKGIDVSEHQGVINWDAVKSSGIQFAILRAGYGQNNIDKQFRRNIAECKRVDMPIGIYWFSYALNESMVRAEAQYAINAVKGYTLSYPIFFDFEYDSVNYCRRNGVEVSKDFATRLALAFCKEIERQGYYASNYTNMDYANNMFDMNRLKDIDIWYAYYNDNCNRKCGLWQYTENGRVPGINGNSVDMNYDFINYPNMIGNNKEEKKVKNIIIYNGCADHRSAEVLADYLKCPTISNERPFDYDCVENVYAVGGKKENYTSYLKTLISGSNRYETMQKVLDFIKKNS
;
A
#
# COMPACT_ATOMS: atom_id res chain seq x y z
N MET A 1 18.58 -3.49 -5.05
CA MET A 1 17.92 -4.78 -5.24
C MET A 1 17.83 -5.43 -3.89
N LEU A 2 16.62 -5.49 -3.35
CA LEU A 2 16.30 -6.22 -2.15
C LEU A 2 15.99 -7.66 -2.53
N LYS A 3 16.25 -8.59 -1.61
CA LYS A 3 15.92 -10.01 -1.77
C LYS A 3 14.61 -10.30 -1.05
N GLY A 4 13.68 -10.96 -1.73
CA GLY A 4 12.39 -11.34 -1.18
C GLY A 4 11.98 -12.75 -1.51
N ILE A 5 10.82 -13.13 -0.98
CA ILE A 5 10.15 -14.40 -1.26
C ILE A 5 8.71 -14.15 -1.65
N ASP A 6 8.11 -15.11 -2.33
CA ASP A 6 6.67 -15.21 -2.41
C ASP A 6 6.19 -16.56 -1.88
N VAL A 7 5.08 -16.53 -1.16
CA VAL A 7 4.62 -17.68 -0.36
C VAL A 7 3.10 -17.80 -0.35
N SER A 8 2.64 -19.03 -0.14
CA SER A 8 1.24 -19.40 -0.06
C SER A 8 1.01 -20.45 1.03
N GLU A 9 -0.15 -21.09 1.05
CA GLU A 9 -0.40 -22.25 1.88
C GLU A 9 0.59 -23.41 1.65
N HIS A 10 1.22 -23.48 0.47
CA HIS A 10 2.14 -24.55 0.10
C HIS A 10 3.41 -24.57 0.97
N GLN A 11 3.81 -23.43 1.53
CA GLN A 11 4.93 -23.32 2.48
C GLN A 11 4.52 -23.64 3.94
N GLY A 12 3.24 -23.95 4.19
CA GLY A 12 2.75 -24.29 5.52
C GLY A 12 2.97 -23.17 6.54
N VAL A 13 3.21 -23.54 7.79
CA VAL A 13 3.40 -22.61 8.91
C VAL A 13 4.84 -22.09 8.90
N ILE A 14 5.01 -20.82 8.51
CA ILE A 14 6.32 -20.15 8.42
C ILE A 14 6.72 -19.55 9.77
N ASN A 15 8.00 -19.67 10.14
CA ASN A 15 8.65 -18.90 11.19
C ASN A 15 9.21 -17.60 10.59
N TRP A 16 8.45 -16.51 10.75
CA TRP A 16 8.76 -15.22 10.13
C TRP A 16 9.94 -14.49 10.79
N ASP A 17 10.24 -14.73 12.07
CA ASP A 17 11.44 -14.19 12.72
C ASP A 17 12.70 -14.78 12.06
N ALA A 18 12.73 -16.12 11.86
CA ALA A 18 13.83 -16.79 11.18
C ALA A 18 13.99 -16.33 9.72
N VAL A 19 12.87 -16.16 9.00
CA VAL A 19 12.87 -15.62 7.63
C VAL A 19 13.50 -14.22 7.60
N LYS A 20 13.06 -13.31 8.47
CA LYS A 20 13.61 -11.95 8.54
C LYS A 20 15.10 -11.96 8.91
N SER A 21 15.48 -12.74 9.93
CA SER A 21 16.89 -12.88 10.35
C SER A 21 17.79 -13.51 9.30
N SER A 22 17.25 -14.28 8.35
CA SER A 22 18.01 -14.86 7.24
C SER A 22 18.37 -13.85 6.13
N GLY A 23 17.89 -12.61 6.25
CA GLY A 23 18.16 -11.55 5.27
C GLY A 23 17.10 -11.41 4.18
N ILE A 24 15.91 -12.00 4.33
CA ILE A 24 14.75 -11.70 3.48
C ILE A 24 14.20 -10.32 3.85
N GLN A 25 13.97 -9.49 2.84
CA GLN A 25 13.70 -8.06 3.00
C GLN A 25 12.28 -7.66 2.60
N PHE A 26 11.56 -8.51 1.84
CA PHE A 26 10.14 -8.34 1.55
C PHE A 26 9.47 -9.70 1.29
N ALA A 27 8.14 -9.73 1.33
CA ALA A 27 7.35 -10.90 0.98
C ALA A 27 6.12 -10.55 0.12
N ILE A 28 5.87 -11.36 -0.92
CA ILE A 28 4.60 -11.32 -1.66
C ILE A 28 3.75 -12.51 -1.22
N LEU A 29 2.56 -12.27 -0.70
CA LEU A 29 1.72 -13.32 -0.11
C LEU A 29 0.56 -13.68 -1.04
N ARG A 30 0.28 -14.97 -1.25
CA ARG A 30 -0.99 -15.35 -1.89
C ARG A 30 -2.13 -14.92 -0.98
N ALA A 31 -2.94 -13.96 -1.42
CA ALA A 31 -4.11 -13.54 -0.66
C ALA A 31 -5.28 -14.52 -0.83
N GLY A 32 -5.41 -15.07 -2.03
CA GLY A 32 -6.46 -15.98 -2.39
C GLY A 32 -6.49 -16.24 -3.89
N TYR A 33 -7.55 -16.89 -4.33
CA TYR A 33 -7.72 -17.29 -5.71
C TYR A 33 -9.20 -17.38 -6.11
N GLY A 34 -9.47 -17.18 -7.40
CA GLY A 34 -10.80 -17.35 -7.98
C GLY A 34 -11.91 -16.58 -7.24
N GLN A 35 -13.06 -17.21 -7.07
CA GLN A 35 -14.23 -16.62 -6.41
C GLN A 35 -14.09 -16.62 -4.87
N ASN A 36 -13.31 -15.65 -4.35
CA ASN A 36 -13.18 -15.35 -2.92
C ASN A 36 -12.62 -16.50 -2.05
N ASN A 37 -11.79 -17.38 -2.62
CA ASN A 37 -11.11 -18.41 -1.83
C ASN A 37 -9.87 -17.80 -1.19
N ILE A 38 -9.94 -17.46 0.09
CA ILE A 38 -8.78 -16.95 0.83
C ILE A 38 -7.79 -18.08 1.06
N ASP A 39 -6.51 -17.83 0.76
CA ASP A 39 -5.45 -18.80 1.01
C ASP A 39 -5.37 -19.14 2.50
N LYS A 40 -5.23 -20.43 2.82
CA LYS A 40 -5.33 -20.95 4.20
C LYS A 40 -4.31 -20.33 5.14
N GLN A 41 -3.14 -19.92 4.63
CA GLN A 41 -2.07 -19.34 5.43
C GLN A 41 -2.04 -17.81 5.37
N PHE A 42 -2.80 -17.18 4.46
CA PHE A 42 -2.73 -15.74 4.23
C PHE A 42 -2.92 -14.91 5.51
N ARG A 43 -3.97 -15.19 6.29
CA ARG A 43 -4.28 -14.41 7.50
C ARG A 43 -3.16 -14.48 8.54
N ARG A 44 -2.54 -15.65 8.70
CA ARG A 44 -1.38 -15.82 9.57
C ARG A 44 -0.15 -15.11 9.00
N ASN A 45 0.13 -15.31 7.71
CA ASN A 45 1.31 -14.74 7.07
C ASN A 45 1.29 -13.21 7.08
N ILE A 46 0.17 -12.56 6.74
CA ILE A 46 0.10 -11.10 6.72
C ILE A 46 0.20 -10.50 8.14
N ALA A 47 -0.38 -11.16 9.15
CA ALA A 47 -0.27 -10.74 10.55
C ALA A 47 1.16 -10.87 11.08
N GLU A 48 1.83 -11.99 10.79
CA GLU A 48 3.21 -12.23 11.23
C GLU A 48 4.20 -11.31 10.49
N CYS A 49 4.04 -11.11 9.18
CA CYS A 49 4.80 -10.13 8.42
C CYS A 49 4.69 -8.73 9.04
N LYS A 50 3.47 -8.30 9.40
CA LYS A 50 3.26 -7.02 10.09
C LYS A 50 3.95 -6.98 11.45
N ARG A 51 3.91 -8.08 12.23
CA ARG A 51 4.57 -8.18 13.55
C ARG A 51 6.08 -8.01 13.46
N VAL A 52 6.71 -8.56 12.42
CA VAL A 52 8.17 -8.49 12.21
C VAL A 52 8.62 -7.34 11.29
N ASP A 53 7.71 -6.41 10.99
CA ASP A 53 7.94 -5.28 10.08
C ASP A 53 8.56 -5.72 8.73
N MET A 54 7.94 -6.73 8.12
CA MET A 54 8.26 -7.17 6.76
C MET A 54 7.46 -6.33 5.77
N PRO A 55 8.10 -5.64 4.80
CA PRO A 55 7.42 -5.09 3.64
C PRO A 55 6.63 -6.14 2.88
N ILE A 56 5.36 -5.88 2.62
CA ILE A 56 4.42 -6.85 2.03
C ILE A 56 3.78 -6.36 0.74
N GLY A 57 3.63 -7.29 -0.20
CA GLY A 57 2.69 -7.24 -1.31
C GLY A 57 1.82 -8.49 -1.28
N ILE A 58 0.84 -8.56 -2.18
CA ILE A 58 0.01 -9.75 -2.30
C ILE A 58 -0.22 -10.13 -3.75
N TYR A 59 -0.54 -11.38 -4.03
CA TYR A 59 -1.04 -11.79 -5.34
C TYR A 59 -2.40 -12.49 -5.23
N TRP A 60 -3.16 -12.40 -6.31
CA TRP A 60 -4.44 -13.08 -6.47
C TRP A 60 -4.39 -13.99 -7.70
N PHE A 61 -4.47 -15.29 -7.48
CA PHE A 61 -4.48 -16.28 -8.56
C PHE A 61 -5.86 -16.32 -9.22
N SER A 62 -5.93 -15.89 -10.46
CA SER A 62 -7.19 -15.66 -11.16
C SER A 62 -7.76 -16.91 -11.79
N TYR A 63 -9.07 -17.10 -11.65
CA TYR A 63 -9.86 -18.07 -12.42
C TYR A 63 -11.02 -17.36 -13.15
N ALA A 64 -10.86 -16.06 -13.45
CA ALA A 64 -11.89 -15.25 -14.06
C ALA A 64 -12.18 -15.71 -15.51
N LEU A 65 -13.46 -15.93 -15.80
CA LEU A 65 -13.93 -16.31 -17.14
C LEU A 65 -14.31 -15.10 -18.01
N ASN A 66 -14.33 -13.90 -17.42
CA ASN A 66 -14.65 -12.63 -18.06
C ASN A 66 -14.24 -11.45 -17.17
N GLU A 67 -14.35 -10.24 -17.69
CA GLU A 67 -13.93 -9.03 -16.96
C GLU A 67 -14.81 -8.71 -15.74
N SER A 68 -16.08 -9.14 -15.69
CA SER A 68 -16.90 -8.95 -14.50
C SER A 68 -16.37 -9.78 -13.33
N MET A 69 -15.97 -11.03 -13.61
CA MET A 69 -15.37 -11.89 -12.61
C MET A 69 -14.01 -11.36 -12.15
N VAL A 70 -13.15 -10.89 -13.07
CA VAL A 70 -11.83 -10.39 -12.68
C VAL A 70 -11.91 -9.10 -11.84
N ARG A 71 -12.91 -8.25 -12.09
CA ARG A 71 -13.21 -7.09 -11.22
C ARG A 71 -13.68 -7.54 -9.83
N ALA A 72 -14.47 -8.61 -9.74
CA ALA A 72 -14.86 -9.19 -8.46
C ALA A 72 -13.65 -9.77 -7.71
N GLU A 73 -12.75 -10.46 -8.43
CA GLU A 73 -11.49 -10.98 -7.88
C GLU A 73 -10.59 -9.87 -7.33
N ALA A 74 -10.45 -8.75 -8.06
CA ALA A 74 -9.76 -7.56 -7.56
C ALA A 74 -10.37 -7.07 -6.24
N GLN A 75 -11.70 -7.00 -6.16
CA GLN A 75 -12.40 -6.61 -4.93
C GLN A 75 -12.20 -7.61 -3.79
N TYR A 76 -12.10 -8.91 -4.07
CA TYR A 76 -11.75 -9.90 -3.05
C TYR A 76 -10.33 -9.71 -2.52
N ALA A 77 -9.35 -9.45 -3.40
CA ALA A 77 -7.97 -9.15 -3.02
C ALA A 77 -7.90 -7.90 -2.11
N ILE A 78 -8.59 -6.83 -2.47
CA ILE A 78 -8.66 -5.58 -1.68
C ILE A 78 -9.29 -5.83 -0.30
N ASN A 79 -10.41 -6.57 -0.26
CA ASN A 79 -11.06 -6.92 0.99
C ASN A 79 -10.19 -7.82 1.87
N ALA A 80 -9.36 -8.67 1.27
CA ALA A 80 -8.42 -9.52 2.01
C ALA A 80 -7.38 -8.70 2.77
N VAL A 81 -6.89 -7.59 2.20
CA VAL A 81 -5.84 -6.74 2.81
C VAL A 81 -6.38 -5.58 3.65
N LYS A 82 -7.70 -5.41 3.77
CA LYS A 82 -8.29 -4.32 4.55
C LYS A 82 -7.74 -4.27 5.98
N GLY A 83 -7.24 -3.11 6.39
CA GLY A 83 -6.60 -2.90 7.71
C GLY A 83 -5.10 -3.20 7.75
N TYR A 84 -4.50 -3.57 6.61
CA TYR A 84 -3.06 -3.72 6.44
C TYR A 84 -2.54 -2.70 5.44
N THR A 85 -1.35 -2.17 5.71
CA THR A 85 -0.64 -1.31 4.76
C THR A 85 0.27 -2.18 3.91
N LEU A 86 0.16 -2.05 2.59
CA LEU A 86 1.06 -2.71 1.65
C LEU A 86 2.22 -1.79 1.28
N SER A 87 3.40 -2.39 1.09
CA SER A 87 4.61 -1.71 0.61
C SER A 87 5.05 -2.20 -0.77
N TYR A 88 4.41 -3.27 -1.26
CA TYR A 88 4.54 -3.82 -2.60
C TYR A 88 3.15 -3.95 -3.24
N PRO A 89 3.08 -4.11 -4.58
CA PRO A 89 1.81 -4.16 -5.32
C PRO A 89 0.85 -5.28 -4.90
N ILE A 90 -0.40 -5.13 -5.36
CA ILE A 90 -1.33 -6.25 -5.54
C ILE A 90 -1.15 -6.78 -6.97
N PHE A 91 -0.66 -8.02 -7.08
CA PHE A 91 -0.34 -8.66 -8.34
C PHE A 91 -1.53 -9.47 -8.87
N PHE A 92 -1.88 -9.23 -10.13
CA PHE A 92 -2.72 -10.13 -10.92
C PHE A 92 -1.89 -11.32 -11.37
N ASP A 93 -2.36 -12.53 -11.06
CA ASP A 93 -1.69 -13.77 -11.43
C ASP A 93 -2.63 -14.65 -12.27
N PHE A 94 -2.25 -14.91 -13.52
CA PHE A 94 -3.05 -15.67 -14.48
C PHE A 94 -2.13 -16.56 -15.31
N GLU A 95 -2.23 -17.87 -15.11
CA GLU A 95 -1.27 -18.85 -15.62
C GLU A 95 -1.95 -20.02 -16.34
N TYR A 96 -1.18 -21.08 -16.60
CA TYR A 96 -1.62 -22.28 -17.30
C TYR A 96 -2.89 -22.89 -16.70
N ASP A 97 -3.00 -22.91 -15.37
CA ASP A 97 -4.20 -23.44 -14.70
C ASP A 97 -5.42 -22.53 -14.89
N SER A 98 -5.23 -21.21 -14.95
CA SER A 98 -6.29 -20.25 -15.31
C SER A 98 -6.78 -20.51 -16.73
N VAL A 99 -5.87 -20.73 -17.68
CA VAL A 99 -6.21 -21.07 -19.08
C VAL A 99 -6.94 -22.41 -19.17
N ASN A 100 -6.45 -23.43 -18.47
CA ASN A 100 -7.09 -24.74 -18.41
C ASN A 100 -8.49 -24.68 -17.77
N TYR A 101 -8.66 -23.83 -16.76
CA TYR A 101 -9.97 -23.57 -16.15
C TYR A 101 -10.92 -22.88 -17.13
N CYS A 102 -10.48 -21.83 -17.83
CA CYS A 102 -11.27 -21.17 -18.88
C CYS A 102 -11.74 -22.16 -19.95
N ARG A 103 -10.82 -22.96 -20.50
CA ARG A 103 -11.13 -23.97 -21.53
C ARG A 103 -12.16 -24.99 -21.05
N ARG A 104 -12.01 -25.51 -19.82
CA ARG A 104 -12.98 -26.45 -19.22
C ARG A 104 -14.37 -25.83 -19.03
N ASN A 105 -14.45 -24.51 -18.92
CA ASN A 105 -15.69 -23.76 -18.80
C ASN A 105 -16.14 -23.13 -20.14
N GLY A 106 -15.63 -23.61 -21.28
CA GLY A 106 -16.05 -23.16 -22.61
C GLY A 106 -15.57 -21.77 -23.00
N VAL A 107 -14.57 -21.23 -22.32
CA VAL A 107 -13.96 -19.93 -22.63
C VAL A 107 -12.63 -20.13 -23.34
N GLU A 108 -12.54 -19.62 -24.56
CA GLU A 108 -11.29 -19.55 -25.31
C GLU A 108 -10.43 -18.38 -24.82
N VAL A 109 -9.19 -18.67 -24.44
CA VAL A 109 -8.24 -17.65 -23.98
C VAL A 109 -7.37 -17.23 -25.15
N SER A 110 -7.67 -16.06 -25.69
CA SER A 110 -6.80 -15.36 -26.64
C SER A 110 -5.87 -14.38 -25.91
N LYS A 111 -4.82 -13.91 -26.62
CA LYS A 111 -3.92 -12.87 -26.12
C LYS A 111 -4.67 -11.59 -25.71
N ASP A 112 -5.67 -11.19 -26.50
CA ASP A 112 -6.52 -10.04 -26.17
C ASP A 112 -7.34 -10.28 -24.89
N PHE A 113 -7.91 -11.48 -24.73
CA PHE A 113 -8.69 -11.83 -23.55
C PHE A 113 -7.86 -11.74 -22.26
N ALA A 114 -6.70 -12.42 -22.20
CA ALA A 114 -5.85 -12.38 -21.02
C ALA A 114 -5.37 -10.95 -20.71
N THR A 115 -5.01 -10.18 -21.73
CA THR A 115 -4.61 -8.77 -21.57
C THR A 115 -5.74 -7.90 -21.02
N ARG A 116 -6.99 -8.09 -21.48
CA ARG A 116 -8.15 -7.36 -20.93
C ARG A 116 -8.44 -7.72 -19.49
N LEU A 117 -8.26 -8.99 -19.10
CA LEU A 117 -8.40 -9.38 -17.70
C LEU A 117 -7.38 -8.69 -16.80
N ALA A 118 -6.10 -8.71 -17.19
CA ALA A 118 -5.03 -8.01 -16.46
C ALA A 118 -5.31 -6.51 -16.30
N LEU A 119 -5.66 -5.83 -17.41
CA LEU A 119 -6.01 -4.41 -17.39
C LEU A 119 -7.21 -4.12 -16.49
N ALA A 120 -8.25 -4.95 -16.55
CA ALA A 120 -9.46 -4.76 -15.75
C ALA A 120 -9.20 -5.00 -14.25
N PHE A 121 -8.39 -5.99 -13.90
CA PHE A 121 -7.96 -6.23 -12.52
C PHE A 121 -7.15 -5.05 -12.00
N CYS A 122 -6.07 -4.67 -12.70
CA CYS A 122 -5.18 -3.60 -12.25
C CYS A 122 -5.91 -2.27 -12.10
N LYS A 123 -6.77 -1.92 -13.06
CA LYS A 123 -7.59 -0.70 -12.97
C LYS A 123 -8.48 -0.69 -11.73
N GLU A 124 -9.06 -1.83 -11.36
CA GLU A 124 -9.95 -1.89 -10.19
C GLU A 124 -9.18 -1.79 -8.87
N ILE A 125 -7.98 -2.37 -8.80
CA ILE A 125 -7.04 -2.18 -7.68
C ILE A 125 -6.66 -0.70 -7.52
N GLU A 126 -6.25 -0.05 -8.62
CA GLU A 126 -5.80 1.35 -8.63
C GLU A 126 -6.92 2.33 -8.24
N ARG A 127 -8.16 2.06 -8.66
CA ARG A 127 -9.34 2.86 -8.26
C ARG A 127 -9.57 2.88 -6.76
N GLN A 128 -9.05 1.91 -6.02
CA GLN A 128 -9.17 1.80 -4.57
C GLN A 128 -7.90 2.29 -3.84
N GLY A 129 -6.99 2.94 -4.56
CA GLY A 129 -5.79 3.57 -4.01
C GLY A 129 -4.61 2.61 -3.77
N TYR A 130 -4.70 1.37 -4.24
CA TYR A 130 -3.60 0.40 -4.16
C TYR A 130 -2.78 0.42 -5.44
N TYR A 131 -1.49 0.10 -5.32
CA TYR A 131 -0.63 -0.07 -6.49
C TYR A 131 -0.86 -1.46 -7.10
N ALA A 132 -1.12 -1.52 -8.40
CA ALA A 132 -1.38 -2.76 -9.13
C ALA A 132 -0.16 -3.20 -9.96
N SER A 133 -0.01 -4.49 -10.16
CA SER A 133 1.01 -5.05 -11.06
C SER A 133 0.55 -6.37 -11.66
N ASN A 134 1.18 -6.82 -12.74
CA ASN A 134 0.87 -8.08 -13.40
C ASN A 134 2.02 -9.07 -13.25
N TYR A 135 1.74 -10.26 -12.72
CA TYR A 135 2.66 -11.39 -12.76
C TYR A 135 2.64 -12.05 -14.15
N THR A 136 3.80 -12.44 -14.65
CA THR A 136 3.93 -13.21 -15.89
C THR A 136 5.26 -13.96 -15.94
N ASN A 137 5.33 -15.02 -16.73
CA ASN A 137 6.57 -15.72 -17.06
C ASN A 137 7.00 -15.46 -18.52
N MET A 138 8.13 -16.03 -18.95
CA MET A 138 8.64 -15.83 -20.32
C MET A 138 7.63 -16.24 -21.41
N ASP A 139 6.95 -17.37 -21.25
CA ASP A 139 5.95 -17.84 -22.22
C ASP A 139 4.77 -16.87 -22.29
N TYR A 140 4.21 -16.50 -21.14
CA TYR A 140 3.03 -15.64 -21.08
C TYR A 140 3.34 -14.23 -21.57
N ALA A 141 4.51 -13.68 -21.25
CA ALA A 141 4.94 -12.38 -21.74
C ALA A 141 5.12 -12.33 -23.27
N ASN A 142 5.42 -13.46 -23.92
CA ASN A 142 5.60 -13.52 -25.37
C ASN A 142 4.31 -13.90 -26.10
N ASN A 143 3.53 -14.82 -25.52
CA ASN A 143 2.46 -15.53 -26.21
C ASN A 143 1.07 -15.22 -25.65
N MET A 144 0.92 -14.89 -24.36
CA MET A 144 -0.39 -14.73 -23.72
C MET A 144 -0.78 -13.28 -23.45
N PHE A 145 0.17 -12.39 -23.20
CA PHE A 145 -0.09 -10.97 -22.97
C PHE A 145 0.39 -10.11 -24.13
N ASP A 146 -0.37 -9.06 -24.44
CA ASP A 146 0.11 -7.96 -25.28
C ASP A 146 0.85 -6.96 -24.38
N MET A 147 2.17 -7.10 -24.33
CA MET A 147 3.03 -6.29 -23.47
C MET A 147 3.04 -4.81 -23.85
N ASN A 148 2.66 -4.43 -25.07
CA ASN A 148 2.55 -3.02 -25.44
C ASN A 148 1.35 -2.36 -24.78
N ARG A 149 0.26 -3.11 -24.58
CA ARG A 149 -0.92 -2.65 -23.84
C ARG A 149 -0.71 -2.62 -22.34
N LEU A 150 0.22 -3.42 -21.82
CA LEU A 150 0.62 -3.45 -20.42
C LEU A 150 1.82 -2.54 -20.09
N LYS A 151 2.27 -1.68 -21.01
CA LYS A 151 3.51 -0.89 -20.86
C LYS A 151 3.52 0.05 -19.65
N ASP A 152 2.35 0.46 -19.18
CA ASP A 152 2.17 1.37 -18.04
C ASP A 152 1.87 0.59 -16.73
N ILE A 153 1.81 -0.74 -16.80
CA ILE A 153 1.65 -1.63 -15.65
C ILE A 153 3.00 -2.27 -15.36
N ASP A 154 3.47 -2.14 -14.13
CA ASP A 154 4.68 -2.81 -13.67
C ASP A 154 4.53 -4.33 -13.75
N ILE A 155 5.64 -5.01 -14.03
CA ILE A 155 5.67 -6.47 -14.21
C ILE A 155 6.44 -7.15 -13.09
N TRP A 156 5.83 -8.19 -12.51
CA TRP A 156 6.54 -9.23 -11.79
C TRP A 156 6.82 -10.39 -12.75
N TYR A 157 8.09 -10.61 -13.05
CA TYR A 157 8.51 -11.50 -14.13
C TYR A 157 9.19 -12.75 -13.58
N ALA A 158 8.63 -13.92 -13.86
CA ALA A 158 9.27 -15.20 -13.59
C ALA A 158 10.19 -15.61 -14.74
N TYR A 159 11.48 -15.71 -14.43
CA TYR A 159 12.49 -16.17 -15.37
C TYR A 159 13.65 -16.80 -14.62
N TYR A 160 13.66 -18.13 -14.55
CA TYR A 160 14.62 -18.87 -13.73
C TYR A 160 15.97 -19.00 -14.44
N ASN A 161 16.80 -17.98 -14.28
CA ASN A 161 18.10 -17.88 -14.92
C ASN A 161 19.05 -17.03 -14.07
N ASP A 162 20.32 -16.96 -14.44
CA ASP A 162 21.31 -16.16 -13.69
C ASP A 162 21.12 -14.65 -13.92
N ASN A 163 20.52 -14.26 -15.05
CA ASN A 163 20.29 -12.87 -15.41
C ASN A 163 18.86 -12.66 -15.94
N CYS A 164 18.20 -11.60 -15.47
CA CYS A 164 16.89 -11.21 -15.99
C CYS A 164 17.02 -10.66 -17.42
N ASN A 165 16.22 -11.18 -18.35
CA ASN A 165 16.25 -10.78 -19.75
C ASN A 165 15.18 -9.75 -20.15
N ARG A 166 14.42 -9.22 -19.16
CA ARG A 166 13.30 -8.30 -19.40
C ARG A 166 13.29 -7.21 -18.32
N LYS A 167 13.03 -5.97 -18.75
CA LYS A 167 12.72 -4.88 -17.82
C LYS A 167 11.43 -5.24 -17.06
N CYS A 168 11.54 -5.34 -15.75
CA CYS A 168 10.44 -5.66 -14.84
C CYS A 168 10.67 -4.92 -13.51
N GLY A 169 9.64 -4.83 -12.68
CA GLY A 169 9.75 -4.24 -11.34
C GLY A 169 10.16 -5.26 -10.28
N LEU A 170 9.73 -6.50 -10.46
CA LEU A 170 10.07 -7.65 -9.62
C LEU A 170 10.50 -8.81 -10.52
N TRP A 171 11.55 -9.54 -10.12
CA TRP A 171 12.05 -10.70 -10.85
C TRP A 171 12.07 -11.93 -9.94
N GLN A 172 11.28 -12.95 -10.28
CA GLN A 172 11.35 -14.26 -9.66
C GLN A 172 12.42 -15.08 -10.40
N TYR A 173 13.56 -15.29 -9.74
CA TYR A 173 14.74 -15.89 -10.37
C TYR A 173 14.88 -17.37 -10.06
N THR A 174 14.14 -17.91 -9.09
CA THR A 174 14.07 -19.35 -8.84
C THR A 174 12.82 -19.71 -8.04
N GLU A 175 12.27 -20.89 -8.30
CA GLU A 175 11.24 -21.55 -7.48
C GLU A 175 11.82 -22.57 -6.48
N ASN A 176 13.14 -22.74 -6.49
CA ASN A 176 13.85 -23.80 -5.76
C ASN A 176 14.64 -23.27 -4.55
N GLY A 177 14.23 -22.11 -4.02
CA GLY A 177 14.90 -21.46 -2.89
C GLY A 177 14.82 -22.25 -1.59
N ARG A 178 15.76 -21.99 -0.68
CA ARG A 178 15.74 -22.51 0.69
C ARG A 178 15.98 -21.36 1.65
N VAL A 179 15.01 -21.13 2.54
CA VAL A 179 15.04 -20.01 3.48
C VAL A 179 14.81 -20.54 4.90
N PRO A 180 15.70 -20.23 5.86
CA PRO A 180 15.48 -20.55 7.27
C PRO A 180 14.10 -20.07 7.76
N GLY A 181 13.37 -20.97 8.41
CA GLY A 181 12.01 -20.71 8.91
C GLY A 181 10.88 -21.22 8.02
N ILE A 182 11.18 -21.72 6.82
CA ILE A 182 10.21 -22.39 5.94
C ILE A 182 10.54 -23.89 5.92
N ASN A 183 9.59 -24.71 6.37
CA ASN A 183 9.74 -26.16 6.40
C ASN A 183 9.16 -26.79 5.12
N GLY A 184 9.95 -27.56 4.38
CA GLY A 184 9.49 -28.29 3.20
C GLY A 184 10.25 -28.00 1.90
N ASN A 185 9.64 -28.41 0.79
CA ASN A 185 10.21 -28.35 -0.56
C ASN A 185 9.98 -26.96 -1.15
N SER A 186 11.07 -26.20 -1.17
CA SER A 186 11.31 -24.93 -1.86
C SER A 186 10.39 -23.73 -1.57
N VAL A 187 10.95 -22.56 -1.87
CA VAL A 187 10.26 -21.27 -1.83
C VAL A 187 10.73 -20.44 -3.01
N ASP A 188 9.80 -19.69 -3.58
CA ASP A 188 10.06 -18.83 -4.71
C ASP A 188 10.81 -17.58 -4.24
N MET A 189 11.86 -17.23 -4.98
CA MET A 189 12.80 -16.19 -4.59
C MET A 189 12.82 -15.06 -5.60
N ASN A 190 12.86 -13.84 -5.08
CA ASN A 190 12.68 -12.63 -5.86
C ASN A 190 13.79 -11.61 -5.61
N TYR A 191 14.06 -10.80 -6.65
CA TYR A 191 14.74 -9.52 -6.54
C TYR A 191 13.81 -8.40 -6.98
N ASP A 192 13.84 -7.28 -6.27
CA ASP A 192 13.25 -6.04 -6.78
C ASP A 192 14.23 -5.23 -7.64
N PHE A 193 13.67 -4.62 -8.68
CA PHE A 193 14.35 -3.61 -9.49
C PHE A 193 13.75 -2.22 -9.30
N ILE A 194 12.57 -2.14 -8.67
CA ILE A 194 11.89 -0.91 -8.28
C ILE A 194 11.81 -0.85 -6.75
N ASN A 195 12.13 0.31 -6.17
CA ASN A 195 11.95 0.55 -4.75
C ASN A 195 10.46 0.83 -4.45
N TYR A 196 9.64 -0.22 -4.49
CA TYR A 196 8.22 -0.15 -4.17
C TYR A 196 7.95 0.42 -2.78
N PRO A 197 8.70 0.07 -1.72
CA PRO A 197 8.48 0.68 -0.41
C PRO A 197 8.61 2.21 -0.42
N ASN A 198 9.50 2.79 -1.23
CA ASN A 198 9.56 4.24 -1.39
C ASN A 198 8.40 4.75 -2.26
N MET A 199 8.10 4.12 -3.39
CA MET A 199 7.03 4.59 -4.30
C MET A 199 5.63 4.49 -3.69
N ILE A 200 5.31 3.38 -3.04
CA ILE A 200 4.02 3.08 -2.41
C ILE A 200 3.98 3.62 -0.98
N GLY A 201 5.08 3.51 -0.23
CA GLY A 201 5.16 3.95 1.16
C GLY A 201 5.09 5.47 1.34
N ASN A 202 5.32 6.26 0.28
CA ASN A 202 5.02 7.70 0.26
C ASN A 202 3.51 8.02 0.24
N ASN A 203 2.63 7.00 0.21
CA ASN A 203 1.20 7.12 0.48
C ASN A 203 0.82 6.81 1.95
N LYS A 204 1.78 6.49 2.83
CA LYS A 204 1.60 6.93 4.22
C LYS A 204 1.58 8.45 4.12
N GLU A 205 0.50 9.08 4.54
CA GLU A 205 0.51 10.51 4.82
C GLU A 205 1.63 10.77 5.84
N GLU A 206 2.86 11.02 5.35
CA GLU A 206 3.68 12.01 5.99
C GLU A 206 2.80 13.24 6.00
N LYS A 207 2.30 13.56 7.19
CA LYS A 207 1.53 14.76 7.43
C LYS A 207 2.39 15.91 6.92
N LYS A 208 2.07 16.39 5.70
CA LYS A 208 2.95 17.29 4.95
C LYS A 208 3.10 18.63 5.68
N VAL A 209 2.14 18.94 6.56
CA VAL A 209 2.11 20.13 7.39
C VAL A 209 2.28 19.73 8.86
N LYS A 210 3.44 20.07 9.43
CA LYS A 210 3.78 19.75 10.82
C LYS A 210 2.88 20.48 11.83
N ASN A 211 2.63 21.77 11.62
CA ASN A 211 1.82 22.60 12.51
C ASN A 211 0.95 23.54 11.66
N ILE A 212 -0.29 23.79 12.08
CA ILE A 212 -1.12 24.90 11.59
C ILE A 212 -1.85 25.54 12.76
N ILE A 213 -2.06 26.85 12.72
CA ILE A 213 -2.80 27.56 13.76
C ILE A 213 -4.07 28.17 13.16
N ILE A 214 -5.22 27.74 13.70
CA ILE A 214 -6.53 28.26 13.33
C ILE A 214 -6.89 29.45 14.23
N TYR A 215 -7.43 30.51 13.65
CA TYR A 215 -7.93 31.68 14.39
C TYR A 215 -9.32 32.11 13.93
N ASN A 216 -10.03 32.87 14.78
CA ASN A 216 -11.33 33.47 14.50
C ASN A 216 -11.23 35.00 14.61
N GLY A 217 -11.60 35.73 13.55
CA GLY A 217 -11.65 37.20 13.56
C GLY A 217 -10.29 37.88 13.83
N CYS A 218 -10.30 39.22 13.85
CA CYS A 218 -9.06 40.01 13.86
C CYS A 218 -8.35 40.09 15.23
N ALA A 219 -9.05 39.82 16.34
CA ALA A 219 -8.46 39.91 17.68
C ALA A 219 -7.61 38.68 18.00
N ASP A 220 -8.13 37.48 17.74
CA ASP A 220 -7.41 36.23 17.99
C ASP A 220 -6.34 35.97 16.93
N HIS A 221 -6.51 36.51 15.72
CA HIS A 221 -5.48 36.48 14.67
C HIS A 221 -4.13 37.02 15.16
N ARG A 222 -4.13 38.14 15.90
CA ARG A 222 -2.90 38.73 16.44
C ARG A 222 -2.15 37.78 17.38
N SER A 223 -2.89 37.08 18.23
CA SER A 223 -2.33 36.09 19.15
C SER A 223 -1.88 34.83 18.41
N ALA A 224 -2.59 34.44 17.34
CA ALA A 224 -2.22 33.32 16.49
C ALA A 224 -0.90 33.56 15.75
N GLU A 225 -0.66 34.77 15.23
CA GLU A 225 0.60 35.09 14.55
C GLU A 225 1.81 35.03 15.49
N VAL A 226 1.67 35.48 16.75
CA VAL A 226 2.75 35.35 17.75
C VAL A 226 3.09 33.88 18.03
N LEU A 227 2.07 33.02 18.11
CA LEU A 227 2.28 31.57 18.24
C LEU A 227 2.89 30.97 16.96
N ALA A 228 2.50 31.47 15.79
CA ALA A 228 2.99 31.04 14.49
C ALA A 228 4.47 31.33 14.30
N ASP A 229 4.94 32.51 14.72
CA ASP A 229 6.35 32.89 14.71
C ASP A 229 7.20 31.92 15.56
N TYR A 230 6.70 31.57 16.75
CA TYR A 230 7.38 30.62 17.63
C TYR A 230 7.41 29.20 17.06
N LEU A 231 6.26 28.71 16.55
CA LEU A 231 6.14 27.36 15.98
C LEU A 231 6.67 27.24 14.54
N LYS A 232 7.05 28.37 13.92
CA LYS A 232 7.48 28.49 12.52
C LYS A 232 6.52 27.82 11.54
N CYS A 233 5.24 28.18 11.64
CA CYS A 233 4.18 27.51 10.89
C CYS A 233 3.11 28.48 10.35
N PRO A 234 2.30 28.07 9.36
CA PRO A 234 1.24 28.92 8.83
C PRO A 234 0.07 29.12 9.80
N THR A 235 -0.65 30.23 9.62
CA THR A 235 -1.96 30.49 10.19
C THR A 235 -3.07 30.31 9.14
N ILE A 236 -4.28 30.00 9.58
CA ILE A 236 -5.47 29.91 8.73
C ILE A 236 -6.71 30.45 9.44
N SER A 237 -7.50 31.27 8.73
CA SER A 237 -8.81 31.67 9.22
C SER A 237 -9.73 30.45 9.27
N ASN A 238 -10.45 30.26 10.37
CA ASN A 238 -11.42 29.18 10.54
C ASN A 238 -12.58 29.21 9.54
N GLU A 239 -12.80 30.36 8.88
CA GLU A 239 -13.82 30.52 7.83
C GLU A 239 -13.42 29.86 6.51
N ARG A 240 -12.14 29.49 6.34
CA ARG A 240 -11.65 28.87 5.11
C ARG A 240 -11.88 27.35 5.14
N PRO A 241 -12.55 26.78 4.12
CA PRO A 241 -12.61 25.32 4.00
C PRO A 241 -11.20 24.79 3.76
N PHE A 242 -10.75 23.89 4.62
CA PHE A 242 -9.44 23.26 4.55
C PHE A 242 -9.52 21.85 5.11
N ASP A 243 -8.81 20.90 4.49
CA ASP A 243 -8.74 19.52 4.97
C ASP A 243 -7.57 19.36 5.96
N TYR A 244 -7.93 19.15 7.22
CA TYR A 244 -6.97 19.08 8.32
C TYR A 244 -6.43 17.66 8.58
N ASP A 245 -6.89 16.63 7.86
CA ASP A 245 -6.36 15.26 8.00
C ASP A 245 -4.85 15.20 7.68
N CYS A 246 -4.43 16.03 6.71
CA CYS A 246 -3.04 16.16 6.29
C CYS A 246 -2.09 16.87 7.29
N VAL A 247 -2.60 17.32 8.45
CA VAL A 247 -1.85 18.13 9.43
C VAL A 247 -1.50 17.35 10.69
N GLU A 248 -0.24 17.46 11.13
CA GLU A 248 0.22 16.77 12.33
C GLU A 248 -0.32 17.39 13.60
N ASN A 249 -0.14 18.68 13.78
CA ASN A 249 -0.57 19.39 14.97
C ASN A 249 -1.43 20.59 14.60
N VAL A 250 -2.74 20.44 14.81
CA VAL A 250 -3.71 21.53 14.66
C VAL A 250 -3.84 22.26 15.98
N TYR A 251 -3.43 23.53 15.98
CA TYR A 251 -3.61 24.47 17.08
C TYR A 251 -4.78 25.40 16.77
N ALA A 252 -5.45 25.90 17.80
CA ALA A 252 -6.41 26.98 17.67
C ALA A 252 -6.17 28.04 18.74
N VAL A 253 -6.35 29.30 18.37
CA VAL A 253 -6.25 30.44 19.28
C VAL A 253 -7.60 31.17 19.36
N GLY A 254 -8.07 31.36 20.58
CA GLY A 254 -9.36 31.98 20.89
C GLY A 254 -10.56 31.02 20.81
N GLY A 255 -11.76 31.54 21.08
CA GLY A 255 -13.01 30.76 20.99
C GLY A 255 -13.11 29.56 21.93
N LYS A 256 -13.96 28.59 21.55
CA LYS A 256 -14.19 27.33 22.26
C LYS A 256 -13.94 26.13 21.34
N LYS A 257 -13.70 24.95 21.90
CA LYS A 257 -13.29 23.75 21.15
C LYS A 257 -14.30 23.36 20.07
N GLU A 258 -15.60 23.49 20.37
CA GLU A 258 -16.72 23.21 19.47
C GLU A 258 -16.75 24.09 18.22
N ASN A 259 -16.01 25.20 18.19
CA ASN A 259 -15.93 26.10 17.04
C ASN A 259 -14.96 25.59 15.95
N TYR A 260 -14.20 24.54 16.21
CA TYR A 260 -13.08 24.11 15.36
C TYR A 260 -13.24 22.67 14.86
N THR A 261 -12.43 22.35 13.85
CA THR A 261 -12.32 21.02 13.25
C THR A 261 -12.09 19.91 14.28
N SER A 262 -12.60 18.70 14.00
CA SER A 262 -12.41 17.50 14.83
C SER A 262 -10.94 17.11 15.00
N TYR A 263 -10.06 17.56 14.08
CA TYR A 263 -8.61 17.34 14.13
C TYR A 263 -7.87 18.24 15.15
N LEU A 264 -8.56 19.17 15.82
CA LEU A 264 -7.97 20.09 16.80
C LEU A 264 -7.29 19.33 17.96
N LYS A 265 -5.98 19.54 18.14
CA LYS A 265 -5.20 18.96 19.24
C LYS A 265 -5.04 19.90 20.42
N THR A 266 -4.78 21.19 20.15
CA THR A 266 -4.42 22.17 21.19
C THR A 266 -5.23 23.44 21.01
N LEU A 267 -5.99 23.82 22.05
CA LEU A 267 -6.71 25.10 22.11
C LEU A 267 -6.05 26.02 23.13
N ILE A 268 -5.72 27.25 22.72
CA ILE A 268 -5.22 28.31 23.60
C ILE A 268 -6.23 29.45 23.59
N SER A 269 -7.00 29.60 24.67
CA SER A 269 -8.10 30.56 24.73
C SER A 269 -8.29 31.13 26.14
N GLY A 270 -8.51 32.43 26.25
CA GLY A 270 -8.84 33.17 27.47
C GLY A 270 -10.28 33.68 27.47
N SER A 271 -10.73 34.30 28.56
CA SER A 271 -12.10 34.87 28.62
C SER A 271 -12.26 36.13 27.74
N ASN A 272 -11.14 36.75 27.39
CA ASN A 272 -11.06 37.93 26.53
C ASN A 272 -9.73 37.94 25.75
N ARG A 273 -9.59 38.87 24.79
CA ARG A 273 -8.40 38.97 23.92
C ARG A 273 -7.07 39.14 24.65
N TYR A 274 -7.06 39.83 25.80
CA TYR A 274 -5.84 40.07 26.56
C TYR A 274 -5.39 38.78 27.27
N GLU A 275 -6.34 38.06 27.86
CA GLU A 275 -6.07 36.75 28.47
C GLU A 275 -5.68 35.70 27.44
N THR A 276 -6.30 35.70 26.24
CA THR A 276 -5.89 34.81 25.15
C THR A 276 -4.42 35.07 24.77
N MET A 277 -4.03 36.33 24.58
CA MET A 277 -2.64 36.69 24.30
C MET A 277 -1.70 36.26 25.43
N GLN A 278 -2.06 36.52 26.69
CA GLN A 278 -1.24 36.12 27.84
C GLN A 278 -1.03 34.61 27.87
N LYS A 279 -2.07 33.81 27.61
CA LYS A 279 -1.96 32.34 27.54
C LYS A 279 -1.09 31.86 26.38
N VAL A 280 -1.08 32.56 25.24
CA VAL A 280 -0.14 32.28 24.15
C VAL A 280 1.30 32.53 24.61
N LEU A 281 1.56 33.66 25.27
CA LEU A 281 2.89 33.98 25.81
C LEU A 281 3.33 32.96 26.88
N ASP A 282 2.43 32.55 27.76
CA ASP A 282 2.69 31.53 28.78
C ASP A 282 3.00 30.17 28.15
N PHE A 283 2.27 29.81 27.08
CA PHE A 283 2.54 28.59 26.31
C PHE A 283 3.93 28.65 25.68
N ILE A 284 4.29 29.76 25.02
CA ILE A 284 5.61 29.95 24.42
C ILE A 284 6.69 29.82 25.51
N LYS A 285 6.54 30.53 26.63
CA LYS A 285 7.50 30.52 27.74
C LYS A 285 7.68 29.13 28.35
N LYS A 286 6.61 28.32 28.41
CA LYS A 286 6.67 26.95 28.95
C LYS A 286 7.39 25.97 28.02
N ASN A 287 7.39 26.22 26.71
CA ASN A 287 7.91 25.31 25.71
C ASN A 287 9.21 25.79 25.04
N SER A 288 9.66 27.01 25.33
CA SER A 288 10.96 27.56 24.90
C SER A 288 12.11 26.97 25.71
#